data_AF-A0A8T4NE73-F1
#
_entry.id   AF-A0A8T4NE73-F1
#
_cell.length_a   1.000
_cell.length_b   1.000
_cell.length_c   1.000
_cell.angle_alpha   90.00
_cell.angle_beta   90.00
_cell.angle_gamma   90.00
#
_symmetry.space_group_name_H-M   'P 1'
#
loop_
_entity.id
_entity.type
_entity.pdbx_description
1 polymer ?
#
loop_
_entity_poly.entity_id
_entity_poly.type
_entity_poly.pdbx_seq_one_letter_code
_entity_poly.pdbx_strand_id
1 'polypeptide(L)'
;MVWQDIVIAVCTVLFGYALIPQVVMGFRKKKGLINLQTAAITTAGLYSIAICFLTLKMYFSSAANFISGTFWLILLLQRIKYGKMN
;
A
#
# COMPACT_ATOMS: atom_id res chain seq x y z
N MET A 1 4.81 -24.07 2.07
CA MET A 1 5.00 -22.66 2.46
C MET A 1 5.44 -21.80 1.27
N VAL A 2 6.40 -22.23 0.43
CA VAL A 2 6.85 -21.43 -0.74
C VAL A 2 5.74 -21.11 -1.72
N TRP A 3 4.84 -22.07 -2.03
CA TRP A 3 3.73 -21.80 -2.95
C TRP A 3 2.74 -20.78 -2.39
N GLN A 4 2.45 -20.79 -1.07
CA GLN A 4 1.61 -19.77 -0.42
C GLN A 4 2.27 -18.39 -0.48
N ASP A 5 3.59 -18.33 -0.24
CA ASP A 5 4.36 -17.09 -0.31
C ASP A 5 4.30 -16.47 -1.72
N ILE A 6 4.45 -17.29 -2.76
CA ILE A 6 4.35 -16.84 -4.15
C ILE A 6 2.92 -16.35 -4.47
N VAL A 7 1.89 -17.11 -4.10
CA VAL A 7 0.49 -16.73 -4.39
C VAL A 7 0.13 -15.42 -3.70
N ILE A 8 0.46 -15.27 -2.42
CA ILE A 8 0.20 -14.04 -1.68
C ILE A 8 0.97 -12.87 -2.29
N ALA A 9 2.27 -13.05 -2.57
CA ALA A 9 3.08 -12.01 -3.18
C ALA A 9 2.52 -11.54 -4.53
N VAL A 10 2.13 -12.46 -5.41
CA VAL A 10 1.53 -12.14 -6.72
C VAL A 10 0.24 -11.35 -6.54
N CYS A 11 -0.67 -11.81 -5.68
CA CYS A 11 -1.92 -11.09 -5.38
C CYS A 11 -1.65 -9.68 -4.84
N THR A 12 -0.72 -9.55 -3.89
CA THR A 12 -0.36 -8.25 -3.31
C THR A 12 0.27 -7.31 -4.34
N VAL A 13 1.12 -7.82 -5.25
CA VAL A 13 1.69 -7.03 -6.35
C VAL A 13 0.60 -6.57 -7.32
N LEU A 14 -0.35 -7.43 -7.68
CA LEU A 14 -1.48 -7.06 -8.55
C LEU A 14 -2.34 -5.96 -7.90
N PHE A 15 -2.61 -6.05 -6.60
CA PHE A 15 -3.31 -5.00 -5.86
C PHE A 15 -2.48 -3.70 -5.79
N GLY A 16 -1.17 -3.79 -5.60
CA GLY A 16 -0.27 -2.65 -5.68
C GLY A 16 -0.29 -1.97 -7.05
N TYR A 17 -0.27 -2.76 -8.13
CA TYR A 17 -0.38 -2.25 -9.50
C TYR A 17 -1.70 -1.53 -9.74
N ALA A 18 -2.81 -2.05 -9.21
CA ALA A 18 -4.13 -1.40 -9.30
C ALA A 18 -4.20 -0.03 -8.59
N LEU A 19 -3.28 0.28 -7.65
CA LEU A 19 -3.19 1.58 -6.98
C LEU A 19 -2.44 2.63 -7.81
N ILE A 20 -1.61 2.23 -8.78
CA ILE A 20 -0.80 3.17 -9.57
C ILE A 20 -1.65 4.26 -10.24
N PRO A 21 -2.80 3.96 -10.90
CA PRO A 21 -3.66 4.99 -11.47
C PRO A 21 -4.20 5.98 -10.42
N GLN A 22 -4.53 5.51 -9.21
CA GLN A 22 -4.95 6.39 -8.12
C GLN A 22 -3.85 7.33 -7.67
N VAL A 23 -2.63 6.80 -7.45
CA VAL A 23 -1.47 7.61 -7.06
C VAL A 23 -1.18 8.68 -8.11
N VAL A 24 -1.14 8.29 -9.38
CA VAL A 24 -0.91 9.21 -10.50
C VAL A 24 -2.03 10.26 -10.58
N MET A 25 -3.29 9.87 -10.43
CA MET A 25 -4.41 10.81 -10.47
C MET A 25 -4.39 11.79 -9.30
N GLY A 26 -4.02 11.34 -8.10
CA GLY A 26 -3.89 12.18 -6.92
C GLY A 26 -2.82 13.27 -7.09
N PHE A 27 -1.69 12.93 -7.72
CA PHE A 27 -0.66 13.92 -8.07
C PHE A 27 -1.12 14.87 -9.19
N ARG A 28 -1.67 14.34 -10.29
CA ARG A 28 -2.10 15.17 -11.44
C ARG A 28 -3.20 16.16 -11.08
N LYS A 29 -4.18 15.73 -10.27
CA LYS A 29 -5.30 16.59 -9.86
C LYS A 29 -5.00 17.39 -8.59
N LYS A 30 -3.84 17.18 -7.94
CA LYS A 30 -3.52 17.72 -6.61
C LYS A 30 -4.68 17.52 -5.64
N LYS A 31 -5.19 16.28 -5.56
CA LYS A 31 -6.33 15.91 -4.71
C LYS A 31 -6.01 14.67 -3.89
N GLY A 32 -6.35 14.72 -2.60
CA GLY A 32 -6.37 13.56 -1.73
C GLY A 32 -7.66 12.78 -1.90
N LEU A 33 -7.73 11.91 -2.90
CA LEU A 33 -8.95 11.19 -3.29
C LEU A 33 -9.41 10.14 -2.26
N ILE A 34 -8.51 9.72 -1.38
CA ILE A 34 -8.76 8.71 -0.35
C ILE A 34 -8.92 9.38 1.02
N ASN A 35 -9.85 8.87 1.84
CA ASN A 35 -10.04 9.32 3.21
C ASN A 35 -8.75 9.08 4.03
N LEU A 36 -8.38 10.06 4.87
CA LEU A 36 -7.24 10.00 5.76
C LEU A 36 -7.26 8.73 6.65
N GLN A 37 -8.42 8.40 7.22
CA GLN A 37 -8.56 7.24 8.09
C GLN A 37 -8.28 5.93 7.34
N THR A 38 -8.86 5.77 6.15
CA THR A 38 -8.63 4.60 5.29
C THR A 38 -7.15 4.47 4.94
N ALA A 39 -6.53 5.55 4.45
CA ALA A 39 -5.13 5.50 4.06
C ALA A 39 -4.19 5.21 5.25
N ALA A 40 -4.48 5.78 6.42
CA ALA A 40 -3.67 5.58 7.63
C ALA A 40 -3.76 4.14 8.15
N ILE A 41 -4.98 3.62 8.31
CA ILE A 41 -5.22 2.26 8.80
C ILE A 41 -4.61 1.24 7.83
N THR A 42 -4.82 1.40 6.52
CA THR A 42 -4.28 0.44 5.53
C THR A 42 -2.75 0.50 5.47
N THR A 43 -2.14 1.68 5.55
CA THR A 43 -0.67 1.81 5.61
C THR A 43 -0.09 1.07 6.83
N ALA A 44 -0.63 1.32 8.03
CA ALA A 44 -0.18 0.68 9.26
C ALA A 44 -0.42 -0.84 9.24
N GLY A 45 -1.56 -1.27 8.70
CA GLY A 45 -1.92 -2.67 8.54
C GLY A 45 -0.95 -3.41 7.62
N LEU A 46 -0.63 -2.85 6.46
CA LEU A 46 0.27 -3.49 5.49
C LEU A 46 1.71 -3.58 5.99
N TYR A 47 2.22 -2.57 6.71
CA TYR A 47 3.53 -2.68 7.34
C TYR A 47 3.55 -3.71 8.48
N SER A 48 2.48 -3.78 9.28
CA SER A 48 2.34 -4.82 10.31
C SER A 48 2.32 -6.23 9.68
N ILE A 49 1.57 -6.41 8.59
CA ILE A 49 1.52 -7.67 7.83
C ILE A 49 2.89 -8.02 7.25
N ALA A 50 3.61 -7.05 6.69
CA ALA A 50 4.95 -7.26 6.15
C ALA A 50 5.92 -7.78 7.23
N ILE A 51 5.85 -7.24 8.45
CA ILE A 51 6.64 -7.69 9.60
C ILE A 51 6.23 -9.12 10.00
N CYS A 52 4.93 -9.42 10.09
CA CYS A 52 4.45 -10.78 10.38
C CYS A 52 4.94 -11.80 9.34
N PHE A 53 4.92 -11.46 8.05
CA PHE A 53 5.45 -12.36 7.02
C PHE A 53 6.97 -12.51 7.09
N LEU A 54 7.69 -11.48 7.53
CA LEU A 54 9.13 -11.57 7.77
C LEU A 54 9.44 -12.57 8.90
N THR A 55 8.68 -12.53 10.01
CA THR A 55 8.87 -13.48 11.13
C THR A 55 8.50 -14.91 10.75
N LEU A 56 7.59 -15.09 9.80
CA LEU A 56 7.21 -16.39 9.21
C LEU A 56 8.15 -16.87 8.09
N LYS A 57 9.24 -16.13 7.78
CA LYS A 57 10.17 -16.40 6.66
C LYS A 57 9.49 -16.43 5.26
N MET A 58 8.38 -15.70 5.11
CA MET A 58 7.66 -15.50 3.84
C MET A 58 8.18 -14.22 3.17
N TYR A 59 9.39 -14.29 2.61
CA TYR A 59 10.13 -13.12 2.15
C TYR A 59 9.46 -12.41 0.97
N PHE A 60 8.86 -13.15 0.01
CA PHE A 60 8.23 -12.53 -1.16
C PHE A 60 6.98 -11.74 -0.77
N SER A 61 6.15 -12.33 0.09
CA SER A 61 4.94 -11.71 0.63
C SER A 61 5.29 -10.52 1.51
N SER A 62 6.33 -10.63 2.33
CA SER A 62 6.82 -9.51 3.14
C SER A 62 7.23 -8.32 2.26
N ALA A 63 8.04 -8.56 1.22
CA ALA A 63 8.46 -7.53 0.28
C ALA A 63 7.27 -6.91 -0.49
N ALA A 64 6.34 -7.74 -0.98
CA ALA A 64 5.16 -7.28 -1.70
C ALA A 64 4.25 -6.41 -0.80
N ASN A 65 4.03 -6.80 0.46
CA ASN A 65 3.22 -6.03 1.41
C ASN A 65 3.92 -4.74 1.82
N PHE A 66 5.25 -4.73 1.92
CA PHE A 66 6.03 -3.52 2.16
C PHE A 66 5.90 -2.51 1.01
N ILE A 67 5.97 -2.98 -0.25
CA ILE A 67 5.77 -2.13 -1.44
C ILE A 67 4.33 -1.60 -1.47
N SER A 68 3.34 -2.46 -1.24
CA SER A 68 1.93 -2.06 -1.19
C SER A 68 1.68 -1.03 -0.08
N GLY A 69 2.23 -1.25 1.12
CA GLY A 69 2.18 -0.30 2.23
C GLY A 69 2.80 1.05 1.87
N THR A 70 3.87 1.05 1.06
CA THR A 70 4.50 2.27 0.57
C THR A 70 3.61 3.03 -0.43
N PHE A 71 2.87 2.34 -1.31
CA PHE A 71 1.86 3.01 -2.16
C PHE A 71 0.75 3.64 -1.32
N TRP A 72 0.27 2.95 -0.29
CA TRP A 72 -0.73 3.51 0.63
C TRP A 72 -0.19 4.68 1.45
N LEU A 73 1.08 4.64 1.86
CA LEU A 73 1.75 5.76 2.50
C LEU A 73 1.80 6.98 1.56
N ILE A 74 2.10 6.78 0.28
CA ILE A 74 2.06 7.86 -0.72
C ILE A 74 0.64 8.46 -0.81
N LEU A 75 -0.41 7.63 -0.86
CA LEU A 75 -1.80 8.11 -0.87
C LEU A 75 -2.16 8.87 0.43
N LEU A 76 -1.67 8.42 1.58
CA LEU A 76 -1.83 9.11 2.86
C LEU A 76 -1.16 10.50 2.82
N LEU A 77 0.08 10.57 2.34
CA LEU A 77 0.81 11.83 2.19
C LEU A 77 0.11 12.78 1.19
N GLN A 78 -0.42 12.25 0.08
CA GLN A 78 -1.24 13.03 -0.83
C GLN A 78 -2.48 13.58 -0.13
N ARG A 79 -3.16 12.79 0.71
CA ARG A 79 -4.31 13.27 1.47
C ARG A 79 -3.95 14.37 2.46
N ILE A 80 -2.82 14.26 3.15
CA ILE A 80 -2.36 15.28 4.10
C ILE A 80 -1.99 16.59 3.36
N LYS A 81 -1.29 16.49 2.23
CA LYS A 81 -0.82 17.65 1.47
C LYS A 81 -1.92 18.34 0.68
N TYR A 82 -2.75 17.57 -0.02
CA TYR A 82 -3.76 18.09 -0.95
C TYR A 82 -5.17 18.18 -0.35
N GLY A 83 -5.45 17.48 0.76
CA GLY A 83 -6.73 17.57 1.45
C GLY A 83 -7.01 18.95 2.06
N LYS A 84 -5.98 19.78 2.26
CA LYS A 84 -6.12 21.19 2.67
C LYS A 84 -6.42 22.16 1.51
N MET A 85 -6.30 21.68 0.27
CA MET A 85 -6.43 22.49 -0.96
C MET A 85 -7.83 22.40 -1.59
N ASN A 86 -8.71 21.57 -1.04
CA ASN A 86 -10.16 21.57 -1.27
C ASN A 86 -10.84 22.22 -0.07
#